data_AF-A0A3S2PDK6-F1
#
_entry.id   AF-A0A3S2PDK6-F1
#
_cell.length_a   1.000
_cell.length_b   1.000
_cell.length_c   1.000
_cell.angle_alpha   90.00
_cell.angle_beta   90.00
_cell.angle_gamma   90.00
#
_symmetry.space_group_name_H-M   'P 1'
#
loop_
_entity.id
_entity.type
_entity.pdbx_description
1 polymer ?
#
loop_
_entity_poly.entity_id
_entity_poly.type
_entity_poly.pdbx_seq_one_letter_code
_entity_poly.pdbx_strand_id
1 'polypeptide(L)'
;MTESNFKMYKFIKIVFISVFIIVLVLLSIASIRTFSLDVNAGLQLARWEKTNNMSLVIDDHQREELLAKFKEAIRIPTVSSDTAINITALSQFGELLRKAFPTVFSSSLVQHELVANYSHLFYVRGSQPDLIPYMLLAHIDVVPATESDGWEAPPFSAKEIDGFIYGRGTIDDKDSLMVGDQKQLCI
;
A
#
# COMPACT_ATOMS: atom_id res chain seq x y z
N MET A 1 -15.00 -65.80 -7.30
CA MET A 1 -14.80 -64.42 -6.80
C MET A 1 -13.54 -63.77 -7.43
N THR A 2 -13.36 -63.80 -8.75
CA THR A 2 -12.04 -63.49 -9.37
C THR A 2 -12.11 -62.49 -10.53
N GLU A 3 -13.20 -62.44 -11.31
CA GLU A 3 -13.25 -61.58 -12.50
C GLU A 3 -13.65 -60.12 -12.21
N SER A 4 -14.55 -59.89 -11.25
CA SER A 4 -15.04 -58.56 -10.85
C SER A 4 -13.94 -57.71 -10.21
N ASN A 5 -13.15 -58.31 -9.31
CA ASN A 5 -12.05 -57.64 -8.62
C ASN A 5 -10.93 -57.19 -9.58
N PHE A 6 -10.71 -57.94 -10.67
CA PHE A 6 -9.72 -57.59 -11.69
C PHE A 6 -10.15 -56.38 -12.55
N LYS A 7 -11.43 -56.34 -12.96
CA LYS A 7 -12.00 -55.18 -13.68
C LYS A 7 -12.01 -53.93 -12.81
N MET A 8 -12.34 -54.07 -11.53
CA MET A 8 -12.34 -52.98 -10.55
C MET A 8 -10.93 -52.42 -10.29
N TYR A 9 -9.92 -53.28 -10.12
CA TYR A 9 -8.53 -52.84 -9.98
C TYR A 9 -8.03 -52.09 -11.22
N LYS A 10 -8.36 -52.58 -12.43
CA LYS A 10 -8.01 -51.92 -13.69
C LYS A 10 -8.68 -50.55 -13.82
N PHE A 11 -9.94 -50.42 -13.41
CA PHE A 11 -10.67 -49.15 -13.40
C PHE A 11 -10.06 -48.15 -12.42
N ILE A 12 -9.80 -48.56 -11.17
CA ILE A 12 -9.16 -47.71 -10.15
C ILE A 12 -7.78 -47.24 -10.61
N LYS A 13 -6.99 -48.13 -11.23
CA LYS A 13 -5.67 -47.79 -11.78
C LYS A 13 -5.75 -46.72 -12.88
N ILE A 14 -6.76 -46.80 -13.77
CA ILE A 14 -6.98 -45.80 -14.82
C ILE A 14 -7.37 -44.45 -14.22
N VAL A 15 -8.28 -44.43 -13.24
CA VAL A 15 -8.67 -43.19 -12.55
C VAL A 15 -7.47 -42.56 -11.84
N PHE A 16 -6.66 -43.35 -11.14
CA PHE A 16 -5.47 -42.86 -10.44
C PHE A 16 -4.43 -42.29 -11.39
N ILE A 17 -4.18 -42.96 -12.53
CA ILE A 17 -3.28 -42.45 -13.58
C ILE A 17 -3.82 -41.16 -14.19
N SER A 18 -5.13 -41.07 -14.45
CA SER A 18 -5.76 -39.86 -14.99
C SER A 18 -5.61 -38.67 -14.03
N VAL A 19 -5.91 -38.87 -12.74
CA VAL A 19 -5.72 -37.84 -11.71
C VAL A 19 -4.26 -37.43 -11.60
N PHE A 20 -3.32 -38.39 -11.62
CA PHE A 20 -1.89 -38.10 -11.57
C PHE A 20 -1.41 -37.28 -12.77
N ILE A 21 -1.89 -37.57 -13.97
CA ILE A 21 -1.59 -36.79 -15.18
C ILE A 21 -2.16 -35.37 -15.06
N ILE A 22 -3.40 -35.22 -14.59
CA ILE A 22 -4.01 -33.89 -14.39
C ILE A 22 -3.20 -33.06 -13.40
N VAL A 23 -2.78 -33.65 -12.28
CA VAL A 23 -1.94 -32.98 -11.28
C VAL A 23 -0.59 -32.57 -11.88
N LEU A 24 0.05 -33.45 -12.65
CA LEU A 24 1.30 -33.12 -13.36
C LEU A 24 1.13 -31.97 -14.34
N VAL A 25 0.03 -31.95 -15.11
CA VAL A 25 -0.28 -30.86 -16.04
C VAL A 25 -0.49 -29.55 -15.27
N LEU A 26 -1.28 -29.55 -14.19
CA LEU A 26 -1.48 -28.36 -13.38
C LEU A 26 -0.18 -27.85 -12.74
N LEU A 27 0.67 -28.75 -12.22
CA LEU A 27 1.98 -28.39 -11.67
C LEU A 27 2.91 -27.83 -12.74
N SER A 28 2.89 -28.38 -13.95
CA SER A 28 3.69 -27.87 -15.06
C SER A 28 3.23 -26.49 -15.51
N ILE A 29 1.91 -26.25 -15.62
CA ILE A 29 1.35 -24.93 -15.94
C ILE A 29 1.70 -23.92 -14.85
N ALA A 30 1.54 -24.30 -13.58
CA ALA A 30 1.92 -23.45 -12.45
C ALA A 30 3.41 -23.10 -12.49
N SER A 31 4.28 -24.09 -12.71
CA SER A 31 5.73 -23.88 -12.80
C SER A 31 6.10 -22.98 -13.98
N ILE A 32 5.55 -23.23 -15.17
CA ILE A 32 5.78 -22.37 -16.35
C ILE A 32 5.31 -20.95 -16.03
N ARG A 33 4.13 -20.75 -15.44
CA ARG A 33 3.70 -19.41 -15.06
C ARG A 33 4.61 -18.78 -14.01
N THR A 34 5.05 -19.51 -13.00
CA THR A 34 5.97 -18.99 -11.97
C THR A 34 7.32 -18.59 -12.55
N PHE A 35 7.89 -19.37 -13.47
CA PHE A 35 9.21 -19.10 -14.06
C PHE A 35 9.17 -18.23 -15.33
N SER A 36 8.03 -18.13 -16.01
CA SER A 36 7.80 -17.26 -17.17
C SER A 36 7.06 -15.96 -16.80
N LEU A 37 6.69 -15.79 -15.54
CA LEU A 37 6.30 -14.49 -14.99
C LEU A 37 7.54 -13.60 -15.04
N ASP A 38 7.68 -12.87 -16.14
CA ASP A 38 8.59 -11.74 -16.21
C ASP A 38 8.02 -10.64 -15.33
N VAL A 39 8.51 -10.57 -14.09
CA VAL A 39 8.17 -9.53 -13.11
C VAL A 39 8.47 -8.13 -13.70
N ASN A 40 9.34 -8.06 -14.72
CA ASN A 40 9.74 -6.81 -15.36
C ASN A 40 8.96 -6.48 -16.64
N ALA A 41 8.09 -7.37 -17.16
CA ALA A 41 7.36 -7.13 -18.41
C ALA A 41 6.41 -5.91 -18.36
N GLY A 42 6.03 -5.46 -17.16
CA GLY A 42 5.32 -4.20 -16.90
C GLY A 42 6.18 -3.12 -16.23
N LEU A 43 7.42 -3.44 -15.83
CA LEU A 43 8.39 -2.52 -15.23
C LEU A 43 9.42 -2.08 -16.26
N GLN A 44 9.01 -1.78 -17.49
CA GLN A 44 9.75 -0.78 -18.27
C GLN A 44 9.53 0.57 -17.59
N LEU A 45 10.15 0.73 -16.41
CA LEU A 45 10.32 2.01 -15.76
C LEU A 45 10.89 2.92 -16.85
N ALA A 46 10.19 4.03 -17.11
CA ALA A 46 10.67 5.00 -18.08
C ALA A 46 12.16 5.27 -17.83
N ARG A 47 12.94 5.50 -18.87
CA ARG A 47 14.38 5.75 -18.70
C ARG A 47 14.57 7.13 -18.05
N TRP A 48 14.51 7.19 -16.72
CA TRP A 48 14.61 8.40 -15.88
C TRP A 48 16.07 8.94 -15.78
N GLU A 49 16.87 8.80 -16.83
CA GLU A 49 18.30 9.14 -16.88
C GLU A 49 18.63 10.64 -16.72
N LYS A 50 17.62 11.48 -16.45
CA LYS A 50 17.78 12.91 -16.19
C LYS A 50 17.11 13.33 -14.88
N THR A 51 17.38 12.61 -13.81
CA THR A 51 17.23 13.16 -12.47
C THR A 51 18.36 14.16 -12.24
N ASN A 52 18.06 15.45 -12.40
CA ASN A 52 18.81 16.44 -11.63
C ASN A 52 18.65 16.01 -10.18
N ASN A 53 19.74 15.57 -9.54
CA ASN A 53 19.76 15.18 -8.14
C ASN A 53 19.10 16.30 -7.33
N MET A 54 17.82 16.12 -6.99
CA MET A 54 17.21 16.90 -5.93
C MET A 54 17.95 16.47 -4.68
N SER A 55 18.67 17.40 -4.08
CA SER A 55 19.33 17.15 -2.80
C SER A 55 18.25 16.73 -1.80
N LEU A 56 18.22 15.45 -1.45
CA LEU A 56 17.37 14.89 -0.39
C LEU A 56 17.87 15.29 1.01
N VAL A 57 18.76 16.27 1.10
CA VAL A 57 19.22 16.83 2.36
C VAL A 57 18.07 17.64 2.96
N ILE A 58 17.26 16.92 3.74
CA ILE A 58 16.29 17.49 4.68
C ILE A 58 17.12 18.04 5.84
N ASP A 59 17.07 19.36 6.04
CA ASP A 59 17.72 19.96 7.20
C ASP A 59 16.98 19.58 8.51
N ASP A 60 17.63 19.79 9.65
CA ASP A 60 17.08 19.39 10.94
C ASP A 60 15.72 20.06 11.23
N HIS A 61 15.52 21.31 10.80
CA HIS A 61 14.25 22.01 11.00
C HIS A 61 13.13 21.40 10.16
N GLN A 62 13.40 21.11 8.89
CA GLN A 62 12.45 20.43 7.99
C GLN A 62 12.10 19.03 8.51
N ARG A 63 13.09 18.30 9.05
CA ARG A 63 12.87 17.00 9.67
C ARG A 63 11.91 17.10 10.85
N GLU A 64 12.14 18.06 11.76
CA GLU A 64 11.26 18.29 12.91
C GLU A 64 9.84 18.67 12.47
N GLU A 65 9.69 19.48 11.43
CA GLU A 65 8.37 19.84 10.89
C GLU A 65 7.63 18.61 10.31
N LEU A 66 8.34 17.77 9.54
CA LEU A 66 7.77 16.54 8.99
C LEU A 66 7.37 15.55 10.09
N LEU A 67 8.23 15.36 11.09
CA LEU A 67 7.94 14.51 12.25
C LEU A 67 6.73 15.04 13.03
N ALA A 68 6.63 16.35 13.23
CA ALA A 68 5.50 16.96 13.92
C ALA A 68 4.18 16.72 13.17
N LYS A 69 4.15 16.93 11.84
CA LYS A 69 2.99 16.65 10.99
C LYS A 69 2.62 15.17 11.01
N PHE A 70 3.62 14.29 10.93
CA PHE A 70 3.40 12.85 10.95
C PHE A 70 2.81 12.39 12.29
N LYS A 71 3.34 12.86 13.42
CA LYS A 71 2.76 12.61 14.75
C LYS A 71 1.32 13.13 14.87
N GLU A 72 1.01 14.29 14.29
CA GLU A 72 -0.37 14.81 14.23
C GLU A 72 -1.29 13.85 13.46
N ALA A 73 -0.83 13.30 12.34
CA ALA A 73 -1.57 12.30 11.55
C ALA A 73 -1.83 11.00 12.32
N ILE A 74 -0.84 10.50 13.08
CA ILE A 74 -1.00 9.30 13.91
C ILE A 74 -2.02 9.51 15.03
N ARG A 75 -2.09 10.73 15.59
CA ARG A 75 -3.02 11.05 16.68
C ARG A 75 -4.50 11.08 16.27
N ILE A 76 -4.80 11.14 14.97
CA ILE A 76 -6.17 11.10 14.46
C ILE A 76 -6.58 9.63 14.25
N PRO A 77 -7.51 9.08 15.06
CA PRO A 77 -7.87 7.67 15.00
C PRO A 77 -8.89 7.40 13.88
N THR A 78 -8.40 7.39 12.64
CA THR A 78 -9.12 7.07 11.39
C THR A 78 -9.55 5.60 11.30
N VAL A 79 -10.09 5.05 12.40
CA VAL A 79 -10.40 3.64 12.55
C VAL A 79 -11.50 3.23 11.57
N SER A 80 -11.22 2.19 10.79
CA SER A 80 -12.13 1.55 9.86
C SER A 80 -12.13 0.04 10.13
N SER A 81 -13.32 -0.56 10.09
CA SER A 81 -13.56 -1.98 10.33
C SER A 81 -14.79 -2.42 9.55
N ASP A 82 -15.03 -3.72 9.50
CA ASP A 82 -16.19 -4.31 8.80
C ASP A 82 -17.55 -3.75 9.27
N THR A 83 -17.62 -3.24 10.50
CA THR A 83 -18.88 -2.81 11.13
C THR A 83 -19.00 -1.31 11.34
N ALA A 84 -17.88 -0.58 11.34
CA ALA A 84 -17.87 0.84 11.66
C ALA A 84 -16.67 1.56 11.04
N ILE A 85 -16.93 2.78 10.57
CA ILE A 85 -15.94 3.72 10.04
C ILE A 85 -16.05 5.02 10.84
N ASN A 86 -14.93 5.50 11.37
CA ASN A 86 -14.86 6.77 12.08
C ASN A 86 -14.80 7.96 11.10
N ILE A 87 -15.95 8.33 10.55
CA ILE A 87 -16.06 9.42 9.56
C ILE A 87 -15.63 10.79 10.08
N THR A 88 -15.79 11.04 11.40
CA THR A 88 -15.33 12.29 12.02
C THR A 88 -13.80 12.37 11.99
N ALA A 89 -13.12 11.27 12.31
CA ALA A 89 -11.67 11.22 12.21
C ALA A 89 -11.19 11.34 10.75
N LEU A 90 -11.89 10.73 9.78
CA LEU A 90 -11.56 10.89 8.36
C LEU A 90 -11.68 12.35 7.90
N SER A 91 -12.75 13.05 8.31
CA SER A 91 -12.91 14.48 8.03
C SER A 91 -11.81 15.33 8.69
N GLN A 92 -11.48 15.06 9.96
CA GLN A 92 -10.37 15.73 10.65
C GLN A 92 -9.02 15.48 9.94
N PHE A 93 -8.81 14.27 9.43
CA PHE A 93 -7.62 13.93 8.67
C PHE A 93 -7.54 14.74 7.35
N GLY A 94 -8.67 14.91 6.66
CA GLY A 94 -8.74 15.77 5.47
C GLY A 94 -8.35 17.23 5.74
N GLU A 95 -8.75 17.78 6.88
CA GLU A 95 -8.34 19.13 7.31
C GLU A 95 -6.84 19.18 7.66
N LEU A 96 -6.31 18.13 8.30
CA LEU A 96 -4.87 18.01 8.53
C LEU A 96 -4.09 18.02 7.21
N LEU A 97 -4.55 17.31 6.18
CA LEU A 97 -3.86 17.29 4.87
C LEU A 97 -3.79 18.70 4.26
N ARG A 98 -4.86 19.48 4.34
CA ARG A 98 -4.88 20.88 3.84
C ARG A 98 -3.87 21.76 4.58
N LYS A 99 -3.77 21.58 5.89
CA LYS A 99 -2.80 22.30 6.75
C LYS A 99 -1.35 21.83 6.50
N ALA A 100 -1.14 20.53 6.33
CA ALA A 100 0.17 19.93 6.18
C ALA A 100 0.80 20.23 4.81
N PHE A 101 -0.02 20.28 3.76
CA PHE A 101 0.39 20.42 2.36
C PHE A 101 -0.27 21.60 1.64
N PRO A 102 -0.21 22.83 2.17
CA PRO A 102 -0.95 23.97 1.63
C PRO A 102 -0.60 24.26 0.16
N THR A 103 0.65 24.04 -0.24
CA THR A 103 1.11 24.21 -1.64
C THR A 103 0.41 23.25 -2.59
N VAL A 104 0.20 21.99 -2.20
CA VAL A 104 -0.50 20.99 -3.04
C VAL A 104 -1.95 21.42 -3.25
N PHE A 105 -2.62 21.87 -2.19
CA PHE A 105 -4.03 22.27 -2.24
C PHE A 105 -4.29 23.64 -2.87
N SER A 106 -3.28 24.50 -3.00
CA SER A 106 -3.41 25.86 -3.58
C SER A 106 -2.79 26.00 -4.97
N SER A 107 -1.99 25.03 -5.40
CA SER A 107 -1.31 25.08 -6.70
C SER A 107 -2.30 24.93 -7.86
N SER A 108 -2.17 25.79 -8.88
CA SER A 108 -2.94 25.67 -10.13
C SER A 108 -2.53 24.48 -11.00
N LEU A 109 -1.40 23.83 -10.67
CA LEU A 109 -0.92 22.63 -11.37
C LEU A 109 -1.60 21.35 -10.87
N VAL A 110 -2.30 21.41 -9.74
CA VAL A 110 -2.92 20.26 -9.08
C VAL A 110 -4.44 20.39 -9.18
N GLN A 111 -5.07 19.42 -9.83
CA GLN A 111 -6.52 19.25 -9.73
C GLN A 111 -6.80 18.33 -8.54
N HIS A 112 -7.56 18.82 -7.56
CA HIS A 112 -8.00 18.06 -6.39
C HIS A 112 -9.50 17.73 -6.50
N GLU A 113 -9.83 16.45 -6.33
CA GLU A 113 -11.19 15.97 -6.19
C GLU A 113 -11.34 15.22 -4.86
N LEU A 114 -12.47 15.42 -4.20
CA LEU A 114 -12.84 14.68 -3.00
C LEU A 114 -13.92 13.65 -3.37
N VAL A 115 -13.51 12.39 -3.45
CA VAL A 115 -14.38 11.27 -3.82
C VAL A 115 -15.02 10.71 -2.54
N ALA A 116 -16.34 10.53 -2.57
CA ALA A 116 -17.12 10.01 -1.43
C ALA A 116 -16.87 10.75 -0.10
N ASN A 117 -16.56 12.05 -0.16
CA ASN A 117 -16.29 12.96 0.96
C ASN A 117 -14.99 12.73 1.76
N TYR A 118 -14.23 11.65 1.51
CA TYR A 118 -13.04 11.32 2.33
C TYR A 118 -11.82 10.91 1.52
N SER A 119 -12.00 10.42 0.30
CA SER A 119 -10.89 9.98 -0.55
C SER A 119 -10.37 11.15 -1.37
N HIS A 120 -9.09 11.47 -1.20
CA HIS A 120 -8.45 12.56 -1.92
C HIS A 120 -7.82 12.05 -3.22
N LEU A 121 -8.28 12.55 -4.36
CA LEU A 121 -7.66 12.32 -5.66
C LEU A 121 -6.95 13.60 -6.10
N PHE A 122 -5.63 13.50 -6.29
CA PHE A 122 -4.81 14.58 -6.83
C PHE A 122 -4.32 14.20 -8.22
N TYR A 123 -4.60 15.07 -9.19
CA TYR A 123 -4.16 14.89 -10.56
C TYR A 123 -3.22 16.03 -10.98
N VAL A 124 -2.03 15.65 -11.43
CA VAL A 124 -1.03 16.58 -11.99
C VAL A 124 -0.78 16.17 -13.43
N ARG A 125 -1.07 17.08 -14.36
CA ARG A 125 -0.84 16.81 -15.78
C ARG A 125 0.65 16.89 -16.09
N GLY A 126 1.21 15.78 -16.59
CA GLY A 126 2.59 15.74 -17.06
C GLY A 126 2.84 16.70 -18.23
N SER A 127 4.06 17.24 -18.30
CA SER A 127 4.47 18.14 -19.39
C SER A 127 4.67 17.42 -20.72
N GLN A 128 4.88 16.09 -20.70
CA GLN A 128 5.02 15.22 -21.86
C GLN A 128 3.81 14.26 -21.91
N PRO A 129 2.76 14.57 -22.69
CA PRO A 129 1.50 13.80 -22.68
C PRO A 129 1.63 12.39 -23.30
N ASP A 130 2.71 12.11 -24.02
CA ASP A 130 2.95 10.82 -24.67
C ASP A 130 3.57 9.77 -23.73
N LEU A 131 3.98 10.18 -22.52
CA LEU A 131 4.50 9.25 -21.51
C LEU A 131 3.36 8.50 -20.81
N ILE A 132 3.66 7.26 -20.39
CA ILE A 132 2.72 6.45 -19.61
C ILE A 132 2.55 7.09 -18.22
N PRO A 133 1.31 7.36 -17.77
CA PRO A 133 1.08 7.89 -16.43
C PRO A 133 1.38 6.82 -15.36
N TYR A 134 1.76 7.27 -14.17
CA TYR A 134 1.83 6.43 -12.98
C TYR A 134 0.91 7.00 -11.89
N MET A 135 0.58 6.16 -10.91
CA MET A 135 -0.30 6.52 -9.81
C MET A 135 0.40 6.19 -8.50
N LEU A 136 0.46 7.18 -7.61
CA LEU A 136 0.86 6.97 -6.22
C LEU A 136 -0.41 6.74 -5.40
N LEU A 137 -0.37 5.74 -4.53
CA LEU A 137 -1.49 5.35 -3.69
C LEU A 137 -1.03 5.28 -2.25
N ALA A 138 -1.87 5.76 -1.35
CA ALA A 138 -1.76 5.54 0.07
C ALA A 138 -3.17 5.47 0.66
N HIS A 139 -3.33 4.81 1.79
CA HIS A 139 -4.58 4.82 2.55
C HIS A 139 -4.43 5.56 3.89
N ILE A 140 -5.54 6.08 4.39
CA ILE A 140 -5.57 6.92 5.60
C ILE A 140 -6.27 6.26 6.76
N ASP A 141 -7.07 5.24 6.49
CA ASP A 141 -7.76 4.48 7.52
C ASP A 141 -6.81 3.51 8.21
N VAL A 142 -7.22 3.07 9.39
CA VAL A 142 -6.41 2.16 10.19
C VAL A 142 -7.30 1.12 10.84
N VAL A 143 -6.75 -0.06 11.09
CA VAL A 143 -7.46 -1.08 11.86
C VAL A 143 -7.63 -0.64 13.33
N PRO A 144 -8.65 -1.16 14.04
CA PRO A 144 -8.84 -0.89 15.46
C PRO A 144 -7.58 -1.20 16.28
N ALA A 145 -7.33 -0.38 17.30
CA ALA A 145 -6.26 -0.59 18.28
C ALA A 145 -6.68 0.01 19.62
N THR A 146 -6.44 -0.74 20.70
CA THR A 146 -6.77 -0.36 22.07
C THR A 146 -5.56 -0.58 22.98
N GLU A 147 -5.53 0.09 24.13
CA GLU A 147 -4.43 -0.09 25.10
C GLU A 147 -4.36 -1.54 25.63
N SER A 148 -5.49 -2.25 25.67
CA SER A 148 -5.55 -3.66 26.08
C SER A 148 -4.86 -4.62 25.10
N ASP A 149 -4.49 -4.18 23.90
CA ASP A 149 -3.83 -5.05 22.91
C ASP A 149 -2.32 -5.25 23.19
N GLY A 150 -1.83 -4.74 24.32
CA GLY A 150 -0.44 -4.94 24.76
C GLY A 150 0.55 -3.94 24.16
N TRP A 151 0.10 -2.73 23.81
CA TRP A 151 0.97 -1.70 23.27
C TRP A 151 1.93 -1.11 24.32
N GLU A 152 3.18 -0.86 23.92
CA GLU A 152 4.18 -0.18 24.75
C GLU A 152 3.86 1.33 24.96
N ALA A 153 3.03 1.89 24.10
CA ALA A 153 2.50 3.25 24.19
C ALA A 153 1.04 3.28 23.67
N PRO A 154 0.18 4.21 24.13
CA PRO A 154 -1.19 4.28 23.63
C PRO A 154 -1.20 4.39 22.09
N PRO A 155 -2.05 3.61 21.39
CA PRO A 155 -1.92 3.39 19.95
C PRO A 155 -2.06 4.66 19.10
N PHE A 156 -2.71 5.70 19.62
CA PHE A 156 -2.88 6.99 18.93
C PHE A 156 -2.13 8.13 19.64
N SER A 157 -1.10 7.83 20.44
CA SER A 157 -0.30 8.86 21.13
C SER A 157 0.79 9.48 20.26
N ALA A 158 1.30 8.71 19.30
CA ALA A 158 2.51 9.02 18.53
C ALA A 158 3.73 9.25 19.46
N LYS A 159 3.86 8.42 20.50
CA LYS A 159 4.94 8.53 21.49
C LYS A 159 6.26 8.08 20.87
N GLU A 160 7.32 8.83 21.15
CA GLU A 160 8.67 8.41 20.79
C GLU A 160 9.32 7.62 21.93
N ILE A 161 9.89 6.47 21.58
CA ILE A 161 10.66 5.61 22.49
C ILE A 161 11.86 5.13 21.68
N ASP A 162 13.07 5.39 22.19
CA ASP A 162 14.35 4.94 21.59
C ASP A 162 14.52 5.27 20.10
N GLY A 163 14.02 6.44 19.67
CA GLY A 163 14.13 6.90 18.29
C GLY A 163 13.04 6.36 17.35
N PHE A 164 12.07 5.61 17.85
CA PHE A 164 10.93 5.10 17.10
C PHE A 164 9.64 5.81 17.51
N ILE A 165 8.75 6.07 16.55
CA ILE A 165 7.39 6.57 16.82
C ILE A 165 6.46 5.36 16.95
N TYR A 166 5.85 5.22 18.13
CA TYR A 166 4.87 4.20 18.41
C TYR A 166 3.46 4.73 18.16
N GLY A 167 2.75 4.04 17.26
CA GLY A 167 1.33 4.28 17.03
C GLY A 167 0.76 3.50 15.85
N ARG A 168 -0.55 3.26 15.89
CA ARG A 168 -1.33 2.67 14.80
C ARG A 168 -1.34 3.65 13.61
N GLY A 169 -0.98 3.14 12.43
CA GLY A 169 -0.88 3.93 11.21
C GLY A 169 0.54 4.34 10.83
N THR A 170 1.54 4.06 11.68
CA THR A 170 2.94 4.49 11.45
C THR A 170 3.64 3.80 10.28
N ILE A 171 3.25 2.58 9.94
CA ILE A 171 3.78 1.80 8.81
C ILE A 171 2.68 1.44 7.81
N ASP A 172 1.42 1.46 8.26
CA ASP A 172 0.26 1.02 7.48
C ASP A 172 -0.89 2.00 7.73
N ASP A 173 -0.99 3.08 6.94
CA ASP A 173 -0.11 3.46 5.80
C ASP A 173 0.12 4.98 5.75
N LYS A 174 0.06 5.63 6.93
CA LYS A 174 0.14 7.09 7.01
C LYS A 174 1.55 7.59 6.69
N ASP A 175 2.58 6.76 6.82
CA ASP A 175 3.96 7.10 6.43
C ASP A 175 4.09 7.33 4.92
N SER A 176 3.53 6.42 4.12
CA SER A 176 3.52 6.54 2.64
C SER A 176 2.89 7.86 2.20
N LEU A 177 1.81 8.30 2.87
CA LEU A 177 1.15 9.55 2.55
C LEU A 177 1.88 10.80 3.09
N MET A 178 2.31 10.76 4.35
CA MET A 178 2.74 11.97 5.06
C MET A 178 4.22 12.30 4.87
N VAL A 179 5.04 11.27 4.67
CA VAL A 179 6.50 11.40 4.52
C VAL A 179 6.94 11.00 3.11
N GLY A 180 6.19 10.08 2.48
CA GLY A 180 6.56 9.46 1.21
C GLY A 180 7.52 8.30 1.48
N ASP A 181 7.21 7.12 0.94
CA ASP A 181 8.18 6.03 0.92
C ASP A 181 9.41 6.49 0.13
N GLN A 182 10.49 6.84 0.83
CA GLN A 182 11.74 7.29 0.20
C GLN A 182 12.36 6.21 -0.70
N LYS A 183 11.86 4.96 -0.66
CA LYS A 183 12.26 3.91 -1.60
C LYS A 183 11.41 3.87 -2.88
N GLN A 184 10.24 4.50 -2.91
CA GLN A 184 9.42 4.64 -4.13
C GLN A 184 9.46 6.05 -4.73
N LEU A 185 9.86 7.06 -3.95
CA LEU A 185 10.17 8.42 -4.44
C LEU A 185 11.67 8.62 -4.69
N CYS A 186 12.23 7.75 -5.51
CA CYS A 186 13.30 8.13 -6.43
C CYS A 186 12.67 8.20 -7.82
N ILE A 187 12.03 9.34 -8.12
CA ILE A 187 11.66 9.73 -9.48
C ILE A 187 12.86 10.45 -10.08
#